data_AF-A0A918RCB3-F1
#
_entry.id   AF-A0A918RCB3-F1
#
_cell.length_a   1.000
_cell.length_b   1.000
_cell.length_c   1.000
_cell.angle_alpha   90.00
_cell.angle_beta   90.00
_cell.angle_gamma   90.00
#
_symmetry.space_group_name_H-M   'P 1'
#
loop_
_entity.id
_entity.type
_entity.pdbx_description
1 polymer ?
#
loop_
_entity_poly.entity_id
_entity_poly.type
_entity_poly.pdbx_seq_one_letter_code
_entity_poly.pdbx_strand_id
1 'polypeptide(L)'
;MRNFSTEKDKLLSDLNSEIKNNPKNEILKSLSRMLESYEYISDLNGVLSNIVVDCLGFEYEIGEKLIEFEKYFSDYTNSIRSDELRRLAEKLIEKNTRITFYGKSWSENTADWIYFDKVLDLKKIRNKFSFGENIIEHQNLDNKSGLESGFIDKNTKEGIMGKVK
;
A
#
# COMPACT_ATOMS: atom_id res chain seq x y z
N MET A 1 -3.73 -10.81 6.24
CA MET A 1 -3.58 -9.44 5.69
C MET A 1 -4.07 -8.46 6.73
N ARG A 2 -3.28 -7.44 7.09
CA ARG A 2 -3.72 -6.44 8.08
C ARG A 2 -4.57 -5.36 7.38
N ASN A 3 -5.65 -4.90 8.00
CA ASN A 3 -6.48 -3.82 7.45
C ASN A 3 -5.92 -2.47 7.91
N PHE A 4 -5.68 -1.53 6.98
CA PHE A 4 -5.08 -0.24 7.29
C PHE A 4 -5.86 0.55 8.35
N SER A 5 -7.17 0.75 8.15
CA SER A 5 -8.00 1.50 9.10
C SER A 5 -8.00 0.86 10.48
N THR A 6 -8.18 -0.47 10.54
CA THR A 6 -8.21 -1.19 11.83
C THR A 6 -6.87 -1.12 12.56
N GLU A 7 -5.75 -1.28 11.87
CA GLU A 7 -4.43 -1.16 12.50
C GLU A 7 -4.09 0.29 12.89
N LYS A 8 -4.51 1.26 12.08
CA LYS A 8 -4.37 2.69 12.39
C LYS A 8 -5.11 3.04 13.68
N ASP A 9 -6.35 2.57 13.83
CA ASP A 9 -7.18 2.84 15.02
C ASP A 9 -6.57 2.23 16.29
N LYS A 10 -6.04 1.01 16.19
CA LYS A 10 -5.29 0.38 17.30
C LYS A 10 -4.05 1.20 17.67
N LEU A 11 -3.27 1.60 16.68
CA LEU A 11 -2.05 2.37 16.88
C LEU A 11 -2.33 3.75 17.49
N LEU A 12 -3.42 4.41 17.06
CA LEU A 12 -3.90 5.65 17.67
C LEU A 12 -4.30 5.45 19.14
N SER A 13 -4.96 4.34 19.47
CA SER A 13 -5.31 4.00 20.86
C SER A 13 -4.05 3.83 21.73
N ASP A 14 -3.06 3.10 21.24
CA ASP A 14 -1.78 2.91 21.94
C ASP A 14 -1.04 4.24 22.12
N LEU A 15 -0.97 5.06 21.06
CA LEU A 15 -0.31 6.37 21.09
C LEU A 15 -1.01 7.35 22.03
N ASN A 16 -2.34 7.35 22.07
CA ASN A 16 -3.11 8.16 23.02
C ASN A 16 -2.91 7.72 24.47
N SER A 17 -2.66 6.43 24.70
CA SER A 17 -2.30 5.92 26.03
C SER A 17 -0.91 6.42 26.45
N GLU A 18 0.06 6.43 25.52
CA GLU A 18 1.40 6.95 25.78
C GLU A 18 1.40 8.47 26.04
N ILE A 19 0.57 9.24 25.32
CA ILE A 19 0.37 10.67 25.56
C ILE A 19 -0.19 10.94 26.96
N LYS A 20 -1.12 10.11 27.44
CA LYS A 20 -1.67 10.24 28.81
C LYS A 20 -0.58 10.04 29.87
N ASN A 21 0.34 9.12 29.64
CA ASN A 21 1.48 8.87 30.54
C ASN A 21 2.54 9.97 30.44
N ASN A 22 2.66 10.63 29.29
CA ASN A 22 3.69 11.63 28.99
C ASN A 22 3.08 12.94 28.47
N PRO A 23 2.24 13.65 29.25
CA PRO A 23 1.38 14.73 28.75
C PRO A 23 2.14 15.98 28.27
N LYS A 24 3.43 16.12 28.61
CA LYS A 24 4.29 17.22 28.16
C LYS A 24 5.07 16.90 26.88
N ASN A 25 5.02 15.67 26.38
CA ASN A 25 5.73 15.27 25.18
C ASN A 25 4.93 15.72 23.93
N GLU A 26 5.36 16.82 23.31
CA GLU A 26 4.72 17.39 22.12
C GLU A 26 4.97 16.57 20.85
N ILE A 27 6.01 15.73 20.82
CA ILE A 27 6.30 14.86 19.68
C ILE A 27 5.23 13.77 19.56
N LEU A 28 4.87 13.12 20.68
CA LEU A 28 3.79 12.12 20.69
C LEU A 28 2.45 12.72 20.22
N LYS A 29 2.13 13.94 20.65
CA LYS A 29 0.92 14.65 20.21
C LYS A 29 0.95 14.96 18.71
N SER A 30 2.10 15.37 18.20
CA SER A 30 2.28 15.67 16.78
C SER A 30 2.12 14.42 15.92
N LEU A 31 2.73 13.30 16.34
CA LEU A 31 2.56 11.99 15.69
C LEU A 31 1.10 11.53 15.69
N SER A 32 0.36 11.76 16.78
CA SER A 32 -1.06 11.39 16.87
C SER A 32 -1.89 12.16 15.85
N ARG A 33 -1.75 13.49 15.79
CA ARG A 33 -2.45 14.33 14.81
C ARG A 33 -2.12 13.96 13.37
N MET A 34 -0.85 13.63 13.09
CA MET A 34 -0.43 13.16 11.77
C MET A 34 -1.11 11.84 11.41
N LEU A 35 -1.04 10.86 12.31
CA LEU A 35 -1.66 9.56 12.09
C LEU A 35 -3.19 9.66 11.95
N GLU A 36 -3.84 10.55 12.69
CA GLU A 36 -5.27 10.87 12.54
C GLU A 36 -5.59 11.39 11.13
N SER A 37 -4.73 12.23 10.57
CA SER A 37 -4.92 12.85 9.25
C SER A 37 -4.78 11.90 8.06
N TYR A 38 -4.21 10.71 8.26
CA TYR A 38 -4.03 9.73 7.19
C TYR A 38 -5.34 8.97 6.95
N GLU A 39 -5.93 9.15 5.78
CA GLU A 39 -7.16 8.47 5.36
C GLU A 39 -6.84 7.19 4.58
N TYR A 40 -5.75 7.18 3.83
CA TYR A 40 -5.37 6.12 2.91
C TYR A 40 -3.90 5.71 3.08
N ILE A 41 -3.57 4.51 2.61
CA ILE A 41 -2.18 4.02 2.58
C ILE A 41 -1.27 4.96 1.77
N SER A 42 -1.81 5.61 0.73
CA SER A 42 -1.08 6.59 -0.08
C SER A 42 -0.61 7.83 0.68
N ASP A 43 -1.15 8.08 1.87
CA ASP A 43 -0.75 9.22 2.71
C ASP A 43 0.56 8.92 3.47
N LEU A 44 0.97 7.64 3.54
CA LEU A 44 2.25 7.24 4.11
C LEU A 44 3.41 7.68 3.21
N ASN A 45 4.35 8.41 3.80
CA ASN A 45 5.44 9.06 3.08
C ASN A 45 6.79 9.01 3.82
N GLY A 46 6.89 8.22 4.89
CA GLY A 46 8.10 8.06 5.70
C GLY A 46 8.25 9.09 6.82
N VAL A 47 7.39 10.10 6.89
CA VAL A 47 7.55 11.19 7.87
C VAL A 47 7.30 10.70 9.29
N LEU A 48 6.41 9.73 9.52
CA LEU A 48 6.20 9.16 10.86
C LEU A 48 7.49 8.50 11.35
N SER A 49 8.10 7.64 10.53
CA SER A 49 9.34 6.95 10.88
C SER A 49 10.49 7.93 11.11
N ASN A 50 10.62 8.96 10.27
CA ASN A 50 11.67 9.98 10.44
C ASN A 50 11.53 10.73 11.77
N ILE A 51 10.32 11.17 12.13
CA ILE A 51 10.08 11.85 13.41
C ILE A 51 10.40 10.91 14.59
N VAL A 52 10.05 9.63 14.51
CA VAL A 52 10.38 8.69 15.58
C VAL A 52 11.90 8.57 15.75
N VAL A 53 12.64 8.38 14.66
CA VAL A 53 14.09 8.22 14.69
C VAL A 53 14.79 9.49 15.19
N ASP A 54 14.39 10.65 14.67
CA ASP A 54 15.07 11.93 14.93
C ASP A 54 14.70 12.53 16.29
N CYS A 55 13.46 12.33 16.75
CA CYS A 55 12.92 13.07 17.90
C CYS A 55 12.54 12.21 19.12
N LEU A 56 12.16 10.94 18.93
CA LEU A 56 11.77 10.04 20.05
C LEU A 56 12.88 9.06 20.43
N GLY A 57 13.87 8.82 19.58
CA GLY A 57 15.07 8.08 19.93
C GLY A 57 14.87 6.64 20.40
N PHE A 58 13.87 5.92 19.90
CA PHE A 58 13.47 4.56 20.35
C PHE A 58 13.21 4.45 21.88
N GLU A 59 13.01 5.58 22.57
CA GLU A 59 12.80 5.60 24.02
C GLU A 59 11.47 4.96 24.44
N TYR A 60 10.53 4.88 23.50
CA TYR A 60 9.18 4.39 23.72
C TYR A 60 8.86 3.26 22.74
N GLU A 61 8.22 2.19 23.24
CA GLU A 61 7.73 1.07 22.42
C GLU A 61 6.79 1.54 21.29
N ILE A 62 6.04 2.63 21.52
CA ILE A 62 5.16 3.20 20.50
C ILE A 62 5.92 3.68 19.26
N GLY A 63 7.18 4.11 19.41
CA GLY A 63 8.04 4.49 18.29
C GLY A 63 8.29 3.31 17.35
N GLU A 64 8.63 2.15 17.89
CA GLU A 64 8.83 0.93 17.10
C GLU A 64 7.56 0.52 16.36
N LYS A 65 6.39 0.59 17.03
CA LYS A 65 5.09 0.28 16.43
C LYS A 65 4.75 1.22 15.27
N LEU A 66 5.06 2.52 15.39
CA LEU A 66 4.87 3.50 14.31
C LEU A 66 5.73 3.18 13.08
N ILE A 67 7.01 2.83 13.31
CA ILE A 67 7.92 2.43 12.23
C ILE A 67 7.45 1.12 11.56
N GLU A 68 7.05 0.12 12.35
CA GLU A 68 6.54 -1.15 11.80
C GLU A 68 5.28 -0.92 10.97
N PHE A 69 4.35 -0.09 11.48
CA PHE A 69 3.12 0.27 10.78
C PHE A 69 3.41 0.89 9.42
N GLU A 70 4.23 1.95 9.38
CA GLU A 70 4.55 2.63 8.13
C GLU A 70 5.30 1.70 7.17
N LYS A 71 6.27 0.92 7.67
CA LYS A 71 7.01 -0.05 6.86
C LYS A 71 6.10 -1.12 6.26
N TYR A 72 5.18 -1.68 7.03
CA TYR A 72 4.27 -2.73 6.57
C TYR A 72 3.35 -2.22 5.46
N PHE A 73 2.72 -1.06 5.67
CA PHE A 73 1.74 -0.53 4.71
C PHE A 73 2.36 0.22 3.53
N SER A 74 3.60 0.71 3.65
CA SER A 74 4.35 1.28 2.50
C SER A 74 4.73 0.21 1.48
N ASP A 75 4.82 -1.06 1.89
CA ASP A 75 4.89 -2.17 0.96
C ASP A 75 3.48 -2.56 0.50
N TYR A 76 3.07 -1.99 -0.64
CA TYR A 76 1.73 -2.21 -1.20
C TYR A 76 1.40 -3.68 -1.48
N THR A 77 2.39 -4.58 -1.57
CA THR A 77 2.13 -6.02 -1.74
C THR A 77 1.44 -6.62 -0.52
N ASN A 78 1.68 -6.08 0.68
CA ASN A 78 1.04 -6.50 1.92
C ASN A 78 -0.47 -6.19 1.94
N SER A 79 -0.95 -5.36 1.02
CA SER A 79 -2.36 -4.98 0.89
C SER A 79 -3.10 -5.75 -0.21
N ILE A 80 -2.41 -6.60 -0.99
CA ILE A 80 -3.03 -7.46 -2.01
C ILE A 80 -3.52 -8.77 -1.39
N ARG A 81 -4.83 -9.04 -1.49
CA ARG A 81 -5.47 -10.29 -1.05
C ARG A 81 -5.24 -11.44 -2.02
N SER A 82 -5.20 -11.17 -3.33
CA SER A 82 -4.94 -12.17 -4.35
C SER A 82 -3.50 -12.68 -4.25
N ASP A 83 -3.32 -13.94 -3.85
CA ASP A 83 -1.98 -14.53 -3.73
C ASP A 83 -1.23 -14.60 -5.07
N GLU A 84 -1.95 -14.67 -6.19
CA GLU A 84 -1.38 -14.68 -7.54
C GLU A 84 -0.90 -13.30 -7.96
N LEU A 85 -1.73 -12.27 -7.76
CA LEU A 85 -1.32 -10.90 -8.03
C LEU A 85 -0.23 -10.45 -7.06
N ARG A 86 -0.30 -10.80 -5.77
CA ARG A 86 0.73 -10.46 -4.79
C ARG A 86 2.11 -10.96 -5.23
N ARG A 87 2.21 -12.23 -5.64
CA ARG A 87 3.45 -12.80 -6.20
C ARG A 87 3.95 -12.06 -7.44
N LEU A 88 3.05 -11.60 -8.31
CA LEU A 88 3.43 -10.78 -9.46
C LEU A 88 3.98 -9.41 -9.01
N ALA A 89 3.30 -8.73 -8.09
CA ALA A 89 3.72 -7.42 -7.58
C ALA A 89 5.09 -7.50 -6.89
N GLU A 90 5.29 -8.47 -6.00
CA GLU A 90 6.57 -8.77 -5.36
C GLU A 90 7.68 -8.91 -6.43
N LYS A 91 7.42 -9.69 -7.50
CA LYS A 91 8.41 -9.88 -8.56
C LYS A 91 8.70 -8.64 -9.40
N LEU A 92 7.73 -7.74 -9.54
CA LEU A 92 7.92 -6.46 -10.24
C LEU A 92 8.75 -5.49 -9.37
N ILE A 93 8.49 -5.46 -8.06
CA ILE A 93 9.25 -4.66 -7.09
C ILE A 93 10.69 -5.16 -6.98
N GLU A 94 10.91 -6.48 -6.88
CA GLU A 94 12.26 -7.09 -6.90
C GLU A 94 13.09 -6.69 -8.13
N LYS A 95 12.41 -6.36 -9.24
CA LYS A 95 13.05 -5.89 -10.47
C LYS A 95 13.21 -4.37 -10.52
N ASN A 96 13.07 -3.68 -9.40
CA ASN A 96 13.06 -2.22 -9.28
C ASN A 96 12.06 -1.56 -10.22
N THR A 97 10.91 -2.20 -10.46
CA THR A 97 9.85 -1.57 -11.25
C THR A 97 9.12 -0.58 -10.34
N ARG A 98 9.20 0.71 -10.67
CA ARG A 98 8.56 1.78 -9.90
C ARG A 98 7.03 1.62 -9.92
N ILE A 99 6.41 1.83 -8.76
CA ILE A 99 4.96 1.97 -8.63
C ILE A 99 4.60 3.44 -8.86
N THR A 100 3.62 3.68 -9.73
CA THR A 100 3.14 5.03 -10.07
C THR A 100 1.88 5.41 -9.32
N PHE A 101 1.08 4.42 -8.91
CA PHE A 101 -0.17 4.63 -8.19
C PHE A 101 -0.58 3.36 -7.43
N TYR A 102 -1.21 3.55 -6.27
CA TYR A 102 -1.90 2.51 -5.52
C TYR A 102 -3.24 3.06 -5.02
N GLY A 103 -4.32 2.32 -5.26
CA GLY A 103 -5.66 2.67 -4.74
C GLY A 103 -6.78 2.29 -5.70
N LYS A 104 -7.98 2.82 -5.46
CA LYS A 104 -9.15 2.61 -6.31
C LYS A 104 -9.07 3.46 -7.56
N SER A 105 -8.79 2.82 -8.70
CA SER A 105 -8.59 3.53 -9.97
C SER A 105 -9.87 3.91 -10.69
N TRP A 106 -10.99 3.26 -10.36
CA TRP A 106 -12.28 3.50 -10.98
C TRP A 106 -13.33 3.71 -9.89
N SER A 107 -14.25 4.66 -10.09
CA SER A 107 -15.32 4.98 -9.12
C SER A 107 -16.19 3.78 -8.76
N GLU A 108 -16.32 2.81 -9.67
CA GLU A 108 -17.11 1.59 -9.49
C GLU A 108 -16.30 0.43 -8.89
N ASN A 109 -14.97 0.57 -8.77
CA ASN A 109 -14.13 -0.50 -8.26
C ASN A 109 -14.15 -0.56 -6.74
N THR A 110 -14.36 -1.77 -6.22
CA THR A 110 -14.45 -2.01 -4.78
C THR A 110 -13.10 -2.36 -4.14
N ALA A 111 -12.05 -2.55 -4.95
CA ALA A 111 -10.73 -2.98 -4.51
C ALA A 111 -9.61 -2.12 -5.09
N ASP A 112 -8.47 -2.11 -4.39
CA ASP A 112 -7.28 -1.36 -4.77
C ASP A 112 -6.48 -2.05 -5.87
N TRP A 113 -5.90 -1.25 -6.75
CA TRP A 113 -5.04 -1.69 -7.84
C TRP A 113 -3.62 -1.10 -7.66
N ILE A 114 -2.59 -1.83 -8.11
CA ILE A 114 -1.21 -1.32 -8.18
C ILE A 114 -0.86 -1.02 -9.64
N TYR A 115 -0.33 0.17 -9.89
CA TYR A 115 0.14 0.60 -11.20
C TYR A 115 1.65 0.67 -11.22
N PHE A 116 2.26 0.04 -12.23
CA PHE A 116 3.69 0.03 -12.44
C PHE A 116 4.10 0.88 -13.64
N ASP A 117 5.26 1.54 -13.53
CA ASP A 117 5.90 2.33 -14.58
C ASP A 117 6.54 1.44 -15.68
N LYS A 118 5.75 0.53 -16.26
CA LYS A 118 6.27 -0.51 -17.16
C LYS A 118 5.21 -1.07 -18.08
N VAL A 119 5.59 -1.37 -19.32
CA VAL A 119 4.77 -2.17 -20.23
C VAL A 119 4.87 -3.65 -19.82
N LEU A 120 3.74 -4.25 -19.48
CA LEU A 120 3.65 -5.64 -19.06
C LEU A 120 3.45 -6.56 -20.27
N ASP A 121 4.35 -7.52 -20.47
CA ASP A 121 4.15 -8.59 -21.45
C ASP A 121 3.21 -9.64 -20.87
N LEU A 122 1.90 -9.45 -21.07
CA LEU A 122 0.86 -10.27 -20.45
C LEU A 122 1.01 -11.75 -20.79
N LYS A 123 1.29 -12.07 -22.06
CA LYS A 123 1.48 -13.47 -22.50
C LYS A 123 2.66 -14.12 -21.77
N LYS A 124 3.81 -13.43 -21.72
CA LYS A 124 5.00 -13.95 -21.04
C LYS A 124 4.80 -14.07 -19.54
N ILE A 125 4.10 -13.12 -18.92
CA ILE A 125 3.81 -13.15 -17.49
C ILE A 125 2.85 -14.31 -17.16
N ARG A 126 1.74 -14.45 -17.90
CA ARG A 126 0.78 -15.54 -17.71
C ARG A 126 1.45 -16.91 -17.80
N ASN A 127 2.28 -17.12 -18.83
CA ASN A 127 3.01 -18.37 -19.01
C ASN A 127 4.02 -18.64 -17.88
N LYS A 128 4.63 -17.59 -17.33
CA LYS A 128 5.66 -17.73 -16.29
C LYS A 128 5.06 -18.00 -14.91
N PHE A 129 3.94 -17.35 -14.58
CA PHE A 129 3.33 -17.42 -13.25
C PHE A 129 2.26 -18.50 -13.13
N SER A 130 1.84 -19.10 -14.25
CA SER A 130 0.82 -20.14 -14.30
C SER A 130 -0.47 -19.73 -13.57
N PHE A 131 -0.97 -18.52 -13.88
CA PHE A 131 -2.16 -17.99 -13.24
C PHE A 131 -3.39 -18.87 -13.47
N GLY A 132 -4.21 -19.00 -12.43
CA GLY A 132 -5.53 -19.62 -12.49
C GLY A 132 -6.52 -18.83 -13.35
N GLU A 133 -7.67 -19.46 -13.61
CA GLU A 133 -8.74 -18.88 -14.44
C GLU A 133 -9.43 -17.66 -13.81
N ASN A 134 -9.23 -17.43 -12.52
CA ASN A 134 -9.67 -16.23 -11.80
C ASN A 134 -8.89 -14.99 -12.26
N ILE A 135 -7.64 -15.13 -12.69
CA ILE A 135 -6.83 -14.02 -13.19
C ILE A 135 -7.11 -13.81 -14.66
N ILE A 136 -7.72 -12.67 -14.99
CA ILE A 136 -8.02 -12.26 -16.35
C ILE A 136 -7.11 -11.13 -16.79
N GLU A 137 -6.85 -11.05 -18.09
CA GLU A 137 -6.17 -9.90 -18.69
C GLU A 137 -7.13 -8.72 -18.75
N HIS A 138 -6.63 -7.53 -18.46
CA HIS A 138 -7.36 -6.27 -18.56
C HIS A 138 -6.59 -5.30 -19.46
N GLN A 139 -7.33 -4.52 -20.23
CA GLN A 139 -6.78 -3.49 -21.08
C GLN A 139 -7.76 -2.34 -21.23
N ASN A 140 -7.30 -1.12 -20.98
CA ASN A 140 -7.99 0.10 -21.38
C ASN A 140 -7.17 0.81 -22.46
N LEU A 141 -7.80 1.07 -23.60
CA LEU A 141 -7.22 1.76 -24.75
C LEU A 141 -7.82 3.15 -24.97
N ASP A 142 -8.69 3.60 -24.09
CA ASP A 142 -9.28 4.93 -24.18
C ASP A 142 -8.30 6.01 -23.70
N ASN A 143 -7.90 6.88 -24.62
CA ASN A 143 -6.96 7.96 -24.34
C ASN A 143 -7.54 9.06 -23.43
N LYS A 144 -8.87 9.10 -23.23
CA LYS A 144 -9.51 10.06 -22.33
C LYS A 144 -9.50 9.61 -20.87
N SER A 145 -9.62 8.30 -20.63
CA SER A 145 -9.65 7.70 -19.29
C SER A 145 -8.30 7.12 -18.85
N GLY A 146 -7.33 7.03 -19.76
CA GLY A 146 -5.96 6.59 -19.48
C GLY A 146 -5.65 5.22 -20.08
N LEU A 147 -4.41 5.04 -20.54
CA LEU A 147 -3.98 3.79 -21.16
C LEU A 147 -3.35 2.85 -20.13
N GLU A 148 -3.97 1.69 -19.95
CA GLU A 148 -3.50 0.67 -19.00
C GLU A 148 -3.63 -0.75 -19.57
N SER A 149 -2.74 -1.64 -19.14
CA SER A 149 -2.81 -3.06 -19.46
C SER A 149 -2.21 -3.90 -18.34
N GLY A 150 -2.86 -5.01 -17.99
CA GLY A 150 -2.48 -5.77 -16.81
C GLY A 150 -3.36 -6.97 -16.53
N PHE A 151 -3.47 -7.32 -15.25
CA PHE A 151 -4.22 -8.46 -14.75
C PHE A 151 -5.18 -8.04 -13.64
N ILE A 152 -6.34 -8.69 -13.60
CA ILE A 152 -7.34 -8.53 -12.52
C ILE A 152 -7.67 -9.91 -11.97
N ASP A 153 -7.78 -10.01 -10.65
CA ASP A 153 -8.37 -11.18 -10.00
C ASP A 153 -9.89 -11.01 -9.89
N LYS A 154 -10.64 -11.89 -10.55
CA LYS A 154 -12.12 -11.86 -10.50
C LYS A 154 -12.68 -12.04 -9.10
N ASN A 155 -11.96 -12.70 -8.20
CA ASN A 155 -12.44 -13.01 -6.85
C ASN A 155 -12.27 -11.82 -5.91
N THR A 156 -11.08 -11.20 -5.91
CA THR A 156 -10.78 -10.07 -5.01
C THR A 156 -11.09 -8.71 -5.63
N LYS A 157 -11.23 -8.66 -6.96
CA LYS A 157 -11.35 -7.44 -7.79
C LYS A 157 -10.09 -6.56 -7.80
N GLU A 158 -9.00 -7.04 -7.23
CA GLU A 158 -7.71 -6.34 -7.24
C GLU A 158 -7.05 -6.45 -8.62
N GLY A 159 -6.20 -5.47 -8.92
CA GLY A 159 -5.57 -5.34 -10.23
C GLY A 159 -4.09 -4.98 -10.13
N ILE A 160 -3.31 -5.49 -11.08
CA ILE A 160 -1.95 -5.05 -11.35
C ILE A 160 -1.91 -4.53 -12.77
N MET A 161 -1.66 -3.23 -12.91
CA MET A 161 -1.63 -2.53 -14.17
C MET A 161 -0.23 -2.04 -14.51
N GLY A 162 0.02 -1.91 -15.80
CA GLY A 162 1.15 -1.21 -16.36
C GLY A 162 0.75 -0.35 -17.54
N LYS A 163 1.75 0.20 -18.22
CA LYS A 163 1.56 1.01 -19.43
C LYS A 163 1.13 0.15 -20.61
N VAL A 164 0.39 0.77 -21.53
CA VAL A 164 0.17 0.24 -22.88
C VAL A 164 1.39 0.56 -23.75
N LYS A 165 1.72 -0.34 -24.67
CA LYS A 165 2.81 -0.17 -25.64
C LYS A 165 2.40 0.76 -26.79
#